data_AF-A0A7S0PDE1-F1
#
_entry.id   AF-A0A7S0PDE1-F1
#
_cell.length_a   1.000
_cell.length_b   1.000
_cell.length_c   1.000
_cell.angle_alpha   90.00
_cell.angle_beta   90.00
_cell.angle_gamma   90.00
#
_symmetry.space_group_name_H-M   'P 1'
#
loop_
_entity.id
_entity.type
_entity.pdbx_description
1 polymer ?
#
loop_
_entity_poly.entity_id
_entity_poly.type
_entity_poly.pdbx_seq_one_letter_code
_entity_poly.pdbx_strand_id
1 'polypeptide(L)'
;MLTRAARRAVSPAACRLHAATSQWGSRSVAGFWTRANDATRPQSSGIHGSLGRTPLTTMAASAQSSSATTGVVDATQELSKKGAFVRTESQFRDALGSDKYPVEAGRYHLYVSYACPWACRCLMVRNLKGLQDAIGVSVVHPVWVQTKPGVDEHRGWGFGTDFAGADGDPIYGAATVRDLYERLAGGQKVTKFTVPMLVDTKTDTIVNNESSEIIRMLTSVCDSISSNPGLDLYPAELREAIDAVNAWVYPKLNNGVYRSGFATTQEAYDEAVAEVFEALDDMEEILSKQRWLAGDGKRFTEADLRAFVTIVRFDAVYVTHFKCNRKTIREYPNITDFMREIYQMPGISDTVDLDHIRHHYQRSHPSINKYGIVAVCPDPLLDAPHDRARFPQA
;
A
#
# COMPACT_ATOMS: atom_id res chain seq x y z
N MET A 1 45.15 -5.54 36.97
CA MET A 1 45.42 -6.37 35.77
C MET A 1 44.14 -6.44 34.96
N LEU A 2 43.85 -5.40 34.15
CA LEU A 2 44.02 -5.32 32.69
C LEU A 2 43.26 -6.40 31.87
N THR A 3 42.11 -5.95 31.33
CA THR A 3 41.58 -6.09 29.94
C THR A 3 41.10 -7.45 29.43
N ARG A 4 40.00 -7.56 28.66
CA ARG A 4 39.68 -6.79 27.44
C ARG A 4 38.18 -6.88 27.05
N ALA A 5 37.54 -5.73 26.84
CA ALA A 5 36.25 -5.59 26.16
C ALA A 5 36.51 -5.24 24.68
N ALA A 6 35.78 -5.87 23.75
CA ALA A 6 35.86 -5.57 22.33
C ALA A 6 34.75 -4.57 21.96
N ARG A 7 35.11 -3.28 21.86
CA ARG A 7 34.33 -2.27 21.13
C ARG A 7 34.83 -2.22 19.69
N ARG A 8 33.93 -2.39 18.72
CA ARG A 8 34.19 -2.04 17.32
C ARG A 8 34.04 -0.53 17.18
N ALA A 9 35.14 0.14 16.82
CA ALA A 9 35.16 1.54 16.42
C ALA A 9 35.00 1.63 14.90
N VAL A 10 34.08 2.47 14.43
CA VAL A 10 33.98 2.94 13.05
C VAL A 10 34.63 4.31 13.01
N SER A 11 35.64 4.50 12.14
CA SER A 11 36.28 5.79 11.89
C SER A 11 35.68 6.44 10.65
N PRO A 12 35.52 7.78 10.61
CA PRO A 12 34.94 8.49 9.47
C PRO A 12 36.00 8.77 8.40
N ALA A 13 35.71 8.43 7.14
CA ALA A 13 36.53 8.82 6.01
C ALA A 13 35.89 10.01 5.28
N ALA A 14 36.69 11.07 5.18
CA ALA A 14 36.33 12.37 4.67
C ALA A 14 36.16 12.43 3.14
N CYS A 15 35.28 13.34 2.76
CA CYS A 15 35.02 13.92 1.45
C CYS A 15 36.29 14.23 0.64
N ARG A 16 36.34 13.79 -0.63
CA ARG A 16 37.10 14.45 -1.70
C ARG A 16 36.28 14.42 -2.99
N LEU A 17 35.80 15.60 -3.38
CA LEU A 17 35.30 15.92 -4.70
C LEU A 17 36.41 15.75 -5.74
N HIS A 18 36.11 15.10 -6.85
CA HIS A 18 36.82 15.28 -8.11
C HIS A 18 35.83 15.82 -9.14
N ALA A 19 36.08 17.08 -9.51
CA ALA A 19 35.43 17.73 -10.63
C ALA A 19 36.01 17.15 -11.93
N ALA A 20 35.16 16.58 -12.78
CA ALA A 20 35.46 16.33 -14.18
C ALA A 20 34.55 17.21 -15.03
N THR A 21 35.14 18.27 -15.56
CA THR A 21 34.56 19.15 -16.59
C THR A 21 34.47 18.40 -17.91
N SER A 22 33.27 18.33 -18.51
CA SER A 22 33.13 18.07 -19.94
C SER A 22 32.19 19.10 -20.56
N GLN A 23 32.80 20.03 -21.30
CA GLN A 23 32.14 20.93 -22.24
C GLN A 23 31.47 20.14 -23.36
N TRP A 24 30.19 20.37 -23.62
CA TRP A 24 29.62 20.24 -24.97
C TRP A 24 28.60 21.36 -25.19
N GLY A 25 28.80 22.06 -26.30
CA GLY A 25 28.27 23.37 -26.58
C GLY A 25 26.81 23.42 -27.01
N SER A 26 26.21 24.58 -26.72
CA SER A 26 24.95 25.06 -27.23
C SER A 26 24.96 25.18 -28.77
N ARG A 27 23.99 24.56 -29.44
CA ARG A 27 23.49 25.05 -30.73
C ARG A 27 21.96 25.05 -30.74
N SER A 28 21.43 26.27 -30.79
CA SER A 28 20.07 26.62 -31.20
C SER A 28 19.83 26.21 -32.65
N VAL A 29 18.65 25.67 -32.95
CA VAL A 29 18.01 25.83 -34.26
C VAL A 29 16.52 25.99 -34.03
N ALA A 30 16.01 27.18 -34.38
CA ALA A 30 14.60 27.50 -34.51
C ALA A 30 14.24 27.63 -36.00
N GLY A 31 13.05 27.15 -36.36
CA GLY A 31 12.25 27.60 -37.51
C GLY A 31 12.58 27.00 -38.88
N PHE A 32 11.62 26.32 -39.52
CA PHE A 32 10.66 26.93 -40.45
C PHE A 32 9.78 25.85 -41.10
N TRP A 33 8.47 26.13 -41.17
CA TRP A 33 7.51 25.43 -42.03
C TRP A 33 7.60 25.97 -43.46
N THR A 34 7.47 25.10 -44.48
CA THR A 34 6.84 25.44 -45.78
C THR A 34 6.51 24.18 -46.59
N ARG A 35 5.33 24.19 -47.22
CA ARG A 35 4.81 23.22 -48.21
C ARG A 35 5.36 23.53 -49.61
N ALA A 36 5.47 22.52 -50.48
CA ALA A 36 4.65 22.37 -51.70
C ALA A 36 5.16 21.24 -52.64
N ASN A 37 4.18 20.52 -53.21
CA ASN A 37 4.11 19.67 -54.42
C ASN A 37 5.30 19.66 -55.41
N ASP A 38 5.61 18.50 -56.02
CA ASP A 38 5.02 18.14 -57.34
C ASP A 38 5.30 16.68 -57.75
N ALA A 39 4.52 16.24 -58.75
CA ALA A 39 4.25 14.89 -59.21
C ALA A 39 5.36 14.17 -60.02
N THR A 40 5.23 12.85 -60.18
CA THR A 40 5.19 12.15 -61.49
C THR A 40 4.91 10.63 -61.33
N ARG A 41 3.97 10.12 -62.13
CA ARG A 41 3.65 8.69 -62.38
C ARG A 41 4.38 8.21 -63.65
N PRO A 42 4.41 6.89 -63.87
CA PRO A 42 3.91 6.37 -65.15
C PRO A 42 2.92 5.20 -65.04
N GLN A 43 2.14 5.03 -66.10
CA GLN A 43 1.02 4.09 -66.31
C GLN A 43 1.44 2.79 -67.04
N SER A 44 0.62 1.75 -66.91
CA SER A 44 0.09 0.89 -68.01
C SER A 44 -0.94 -0.10 -67.42
N SER A 45 -2.24 0.04 -67.73
CA SER A 45 -3.06 -0.75 -68.69
C SER A 45 -2.97 -2.27 -68.47
N GLY A 46 -4.01 -3.07 -68.25
CA GLY A 46 -5.47 -2.96 -68.39
C GLY A 46 -6.00 -4.37 -68.74
N ILE A 47 -7.23 -4.73 -68.35
CA ILE A 47 -8.22 -5.57 -69.07
C ILE A 47 -9.35 -6.02 -68.11
N HIS A 48 -10.57 -5.90 -68.62
CA HIS A 48 -11.87 -6.18 -68.00
C HIS A 48 -12.16 -7.66 -67.72
N GLY A 49 -12.98 -7.91 -66.69
CA GLY A 49 -13.71 -9.17 -66.50
C GLY A 49 -14.79 -9.06 -65.43
N SER A 50 -16.03 -8.82 -65.85
CA SER A 50 -17.22 -8.81 -65.00
C SER A 50 -17.70 -10.24 -64.75
N LEU A 51 -17.80 -10.68 -63.50
CA LEU A 51 -18.70 -11.76 -63.08
C LEU A 51 -19.15 -11.50 -61.63
N GLY A 52 -20.47 -11.36 -61.45
CA GLY A 52 -21.08 -11.20 -60.13
C GLY A 52 -21.04 -12.48 -59.30
N ARG A 53 -21.03 -12.32 -57.97
CA ARG A 53 -21.51 -13.30 -56.98
C ARG A 53 -21.62 -12.63 -55.60
N THR A 54 -22.86 -12.63 -55.10
CA THR A 54 -23.32 -12.74 -53.70
C THR A 54 -22.48 -12.12 -52.56
N PRO A 55 -23.08 -11.27 -51.68
CA PRO A 55 -22.39 -10.82 -50.48
C PRO A 55 -22.31 -11.96 -49.46
N LEU A 56 -21.10 -12.47 -49.22
CA LEU A 56 -20.80 -13.22 -48.00
C LEU A 56 -20.66 -12.20 -46.87
N THR A 57 -21.65 -12.17 -46.00
CA THR A 57 -21.62 -11.51 -44.70
C THR A 57 -20.49 -12.13 -43.88
N THR A 58 -19.33 -11.46 -43.83
CA THR A 58 -18.28 -11.81 -42.88
C THR A 58 -18.77 -11.42 -41.49
N MET A 59 -19.33 -12.37 -40.76
CA MET A 59 -19.52 -12.21 -39.32
C MET A 59 -18.15 -12.07 -38.68
N ALA A 60 -17.83 -10.85 -38.25
CA ALA A 60 -16.80 -10.63 -37.25
C ALA A 60 -17.29 -11.30 -35.97
N ALA A 61 -16.85 -12.54 -35.73
CA ALA A 61 -16.97 -13.17 -34.44
C ALA A 61 -16.18 -12.31 -33.46
N SER A 62 -16.89 -11.50 -32.67
CA SER A 62 -16.34 -10.93 -31.46
C SER A 62 -15.90 -12.12 -30.61
N ALA A 63 -14.59 -12.35 -30.51
CA ALA A 63 -14.02 -13.18 -29.48
C ALA A 63 -14.27 -12.44 -28.15
N GLN A 64 -15.49 -12.58 -27.63
CA GLN A 64 -15.73 -12.39 -26.21
C GLN A 64 -14.90 -13.48 -25.55
N SER A 65 -13.74 -13.12 -25.01
CA SER A 65 -13.07 -13.95 -24.02
C SER A 65 -13.96 -13.95 -22.79
N SER A 66 -14.98 -14.81 -22.78
CA SER A 66 -15.66 -15.20 -21.56
C SER A 66 -14.68 -16.08 -20.78
N SER A 67 -13.70 -15.47 -20.12
CA SER A 67 -13.04 -16.12 -19.00
C SER A 67 -14.05 -16.14 -17.86
N ALA A 68 -14.93 -17.14 -17.88
CA ALA A 68 -15.64 -17.57 -16.70
C ALA A 68 -14.61 -18.22 -15.77
N THR A 69 -13.73 -17.39 -15.20
CA THR A 69 -12.76 -17.79 -14.20
C THR A 69 -13.48 -17.79 -12.86
N THR A 70 -13.33 -18.89 -12.14
CA THR A 70 -13.55 -19.06 -10.70
C THR A 70 -13.58 -17.72 -9.94
N GLY A 71 -14.61 -17.47 -9.12
CA GLY A 71 -14.90 -16.18 -8.46
C GLY A 71 -13.86 -15.62 -7.47
N VAL A 72 -12.58 -15.91 -7.65
CA VAL A 72 -11.41 -15.32 -7.03
C VAL A 72 -11.10 -13.99 -7.71
N VAL A 73 -10.84 -12.94 -6.92
CA VAL A 73 -10.59 -11.59 -7.43
C VAL A 73 -9.44 -10.91 -6.69
N ASP A 74 -8.66 -10.10 -7.42
CA ASP A 74 -7.68 -9.18 -6.84
C ASP A 74 -8.22 -7.73 -6.75
N ALA A 75 -7.48 -6.85 -6.10
CA ALA A 75 -7.92 -5.47 -5.86
C ALA A 75 -8.15 -4.66 -7.15
N THR A 76 -7.47 -4.98 -8.26
CA THR A 76 -7.62 -4.25 -9.53
C THR A 76 -8.93 -4.58 -10.25
N GLN A 77 -9.64 -5.62 -9.80
CA GLN A 77 -10.86 -6.13 -10.41
C GLN A 77 -12.13 -5.68 -9.66
N GLU A 78 -11.99 -4.94 -8.56
CA GLU A 78 -13.12 -4.51 -7.73
C GLU A 78 -13.78 -3.22 -8.27
N LEU A 79 -14.39 -3.32 -9.45
CA LEU A 79 -14.98 -2.18 -10.15
C LEU A 79 -16.51 -2.27 -10.22
N SER A 80 -17.17 -1.13 -9.97
CA SER A 80 -18.59 -0.95 -10.28
C SER A 80 -18.82 -0.83 -11.78
N LYS A 81 -20.07 -0.97 -12.22
CA LYS A 81 -20.47 -0.74 -13.63
C LYS A 81 -20.15 0.68 -14.13
N LYS A 82 -19.98 1.65 -13.23
CA LYS A 82 -19.64 3.05 -13.54
C LYS A 82 -18.14 3.32 -13.53
N GLY A 83 -17.31 2.29 -13.32
CA GLY A 83 -15.86 2.40 -13.31
C GLY A 83 -15.24 2.88 -12.00
N ALA A 84 -16.05 3.12 -10.96
CA ALA A 84 -15.58 3.40 -9.61
C ALA A 84 -15.11 2.13 -8.90
N PHE A 85 -13.99 2.20 -8.19
CA PHE A 85 -13.49 1.13 -7.34
C PHE A 85 -14.35 0.96 -6.08
N VAL A 86 -14.79 -0.27 -5.81
CA VAL A 86 -15.65 -0.63 -4.68
C VAL A 86 -14.99 -1.76 -3.90
N ARG A 87 -14.43 -1.46 -2.74
CA ARG A 87 -13.72 -2.44 -1.91
C ARG A 87 -14.70 -3.44 -1.28
N THR A 88 -14.46 -4.73 -1.51
CA THR A 88 -15.14 -5.83 -0.80
C THR A 88 -14.62 -5.96 0.63
N GLU A 89 -15.53 -6.18 1.57
CA GLU A 89 -15.25 -6.34 3.00
C GLU A 89 -14.47 -7.64 3.33
N SER A 90 -13.75 -7.59 4.46
CA SER A 90 -12.99 -8.69 5.04
C SER A 90 -13.91 -9.78 5.63
N GLN A 91 -13.53 -11.05 5.46
CA GLN A 91 -14.39 -12.20 5.72
C GLN A 91 -14.17 -12.91 7.07
N PHE A 92 -12.96 -12.81 7.65
CA PHE A 92 -12.62 -13.45 8.93
C PHE A 92 -12.60 -12.40 10.02
N ARG A 93 -13.50 -12.56 11.00
CA ARG A 93 -13.88 -11.51 11.97
C ARG A 93 -13.95 -12.03 13.41
N ASP A 94 -13.30 -13.16 13.71
CA ASP A 94 -13.21 -13.65 15.08
C ASP A 94 -12.33 -12.72 15.94
N ALA A 95 -12.47 -12.82 17.27
CA ALA A 95 -11.80 -11.98 18.22
C ALA A 95 -10.74 -12.71 19.08
N LEU A 96 -9.56 -12.12 19.22
CA LEU A 96 -8.59 -12.44 20.27
C LEU A 96 -9.20 -12.14 21.65
N GLY A 97 -8.83 -12.94 22.65
CA GLY A 97 -9.36 -12.84 24.01
C GLY A 97 -10.71 -13.53 24.22
N SER A 98 -11.25 -14.19 23.19
CA SER A 98 -12.41 -15.07 23.32
C SER A 98 -12.02 -16.45 23.87
N ASP A 99 -13.00 -17.24 24.34
CA ASP A 99 -12.76 -18.63 24.76
C ASP A 99 -12.10 -19.48 23.66
N LYS A 100 -12.42 -19.18 22.39
CA LYS A 100 -11.86 -19.86 21.22
C LYS A 100 -10.40 -19.45 20.97
N TYR A 101 -10.08 -18.16 21.18
CA TYR A 101 -8.76 -17.58 20.94
C TYR A 101 -8.24 -16.80 22.17
N PRO A 102 -7.88 -17.49 23.26
CA PRO A 102 -7.36 -16.85 24.46
C PRO A 102 -5.96 -16.28 24.23
N VAL A 103 -5.67 -15.13 24.84
CA VAL A 103 -4.41 -14.40 24.68
C VAL A 103 -3.26 -15.17 25.33
N GLU A 104 -2.35 -15.68 24.49
CA GLU A 104 -1.20 -16.50 24.88
C GLU A 104 0.02 -16.11 24.05
N ALA A 105 1.16 -15.85 24.70
CA ALA A 105 2.40 -15.53 24.01
C ALA A 105 2.90 -16.74 23.19
N GLY A 106 3.34 -16.49 21.96
CA GLY A 106 3.83 -17.52 21.03
C GLY A 106 2.74 -18.35 20.34
N ARG A 107 1.45 -18.05 20.55
CA ARG A 107 0.32 -18.75 19.88
C ARG A 107 -0.09 -18.13 18.55
N TYR A 108 0.12 -16.83 18.38
CA TYR A 108 -0.42 -16.07 17.26
C TYR A 108 0.68 -15.64 16.30
N HIS A 109 0.34 -15.67 15.01
CA HIS A 109 1.23 -15.25 13.94
C HIS A 109 0.53 -14.30 12.98
N LEU A 110 1.23 -13.24 12.56
CA LEU A 110 0.69 -12.20 11.70
C LEU A 110 1.41 -12.21 10.35
N TYR A 111 0.68 -12.55 9.29
CA TYR A 111 1.17 -12.43 7.91
C TYR A 111 0.89 -11.03 7.37
N VAL A 112 1.93 -10.39 6.84
CA VAL A 112 1.91 -8.96 6.47
C VAL A 112 2.67 -8.71 5.17
N SER A 113 2.53 -7.50 4.65
CA SER A 113 3.46 -6.90 3.69
C SER A 113 3.80 -5.49 4.16
N TYR A 114 5.08 -5.10 4.12
CA TYR A 114 5.47 -3.69 4.33
C TYR A 114 4.85 -2.76 3.29
N ALA A 115 4.48 -3.27 2.11
CA ALA A 115 3.83 -2.46 1.10
C ALA A 115 2.37 -2.11 1.45
N CYS A 116 1.66 -3.01 2.13
CA CYS A 116 0.23 -2.89 2.37
C CYS A 116 -0.05 -1.92 3.56
N PRO A 117 -0.72 -0.78 3.35
CA PRO A 117 -1.01 0.16 4.43
C PRO A 117 -1.89 -0.46 5.52
N TRP A 118 -2.78 -1.37 5.17
CA TRP A 118 -3.65 -2.07 6.13
C TRP A 118 -2.84 -2.99 7.05
N ALA A 119 -1.86 -3.72 6.50
CA ALA A 119 -1.00 -4.61 7.28
C ALA A 119 0.00 -3.84 8.14
N CYS A 120 0.53 -2.72 7.62
CA CYS A 120 1.39 -1.83 8.41
C CYS A 120 0.71 -1.27 9.65
N ARG A 121 -0.63 -1.08 9.66
CA ARG A 121 -1.33 -0.69 10.88
C ARG A 121 -1.11 -1.71 12.01
N CYS A 122 -1.28 -2.98 11.69
CA CYS A 122 -1.10 -4.07 12.64
C CYS A 122 0.37 -4.19 13.08
N LEU A 123 1.34 -4.01 12.18
CA LEU A 123 2.77 -4.00 12.54
C LEU A 123 3.11 -2.85 13.48
N MET A 124 2.63 -1.65 13.21
CA MET A 124 2.87 -0.48 14.04
C MET A 124 2.29 -0.69 15.44
N VAL A 125 1.04 -1.14 15.55
CA VAL A 125 0.43 -1.41 16.86
C VAL A 125 1.14 -2.54 17.59
N ARG A 126 1.51 -3.62 16.90
CA ARG A 126 2.33 -4.71 17.48
C ARG A 126 3.62 -4.17 18.08
N ASN A 127 4.35 -3.32 17.35
CA ASN A 127 5.62 -2.76 17.80
C ASN A 127 5.45 -1.76 18.95
N LEU A 128 4.46 -0.86 18.85
CA LEU A 128 4.16 0.12 19.89
C LEU A 128 3.70 -0.54 21.20
N LYS A 129 2.93 -1.64 21.11
CA LYS A 129 2.52 -2.44 22.28
C LYS A 129 3.63 -3.37 22.77
N GLY A 130 4.79 -3.44 22.14
CA GLY A 130 5.86 -4.32 22.63
C GLY A 130 5.49 -5.81 22.52
N LEU A 131 4.80 -6.19 21.44
CA LEU A 131 4.31 -7.57 21.21
C LEU A 131 5.25 -8.38 20.31
N GLN A 132 6.48 -7.89 20.07
CA GLN A 132 7.41 -8.47 19.11
C GLN A 132 7.80 -9.92 19.45
N ASP A 133 7.97 -10.22 20.74
CA ASP A 133 8.32 -11.55 21.23
C ASP A 133 7.11 -12.47 21.40
N ALA A 134 5.90 -11.88 21.48
CA ALA A 134 4.67 -12.62 21.79
C ALA A 134 3.86 -13.01 20.54
N ILE A 135 3.93 -12.21 19.48
CA ILE A 135 3.21 -12.44 18.22
C ILE A 135 4.23 -12.48 17.08
N GLY A 136 4.35 -13.64 16.44
CA GLY A 136 5.24 -13.82 15.30
C GLY A 136 4.78 -13.03 14.08
N VAL A 137 5.71 -12.73 13.17
CA VAL A 137 5.42 -12.05 11.90
C VAL A 137 6.11 -12.78 10.76
N SER A 138 5.44 -12.84 9.60
CA SER A 138 6.08 -13.17 8.32
C SER A 138 5.69 -12.17 7.26
N VAL A 139 6.70 -11.59 6.62
CA VAL A 139 6.57 -10.59 5.57
C VAL A 139 6.60 -11.27 4.21
N VAL A 140 5.53 -11.09 3.44
CA VAL A 140 5.41 -11.58 2.06
C VAL A 140 6.30 -10.78 1.11
N HIS A 141 6.63 -11.39 -0.02
CA HIS A 141 7.31 -10.72 -1.13
C HIS A 141 6.48 -9.53 -1.66
N PRO A 142 7.09 -8.35 -1.95
CA PRO A 142 6.33 -7.16 -2.32
C PRO A 142 5.66 -7.26 -3.70
N VAL A 143 6.24 -8.00 -4.64
CA VAL A 143 5.69 -8.14 -6.00
C VAL A 143 4.72 -9.32 -6.05
N TRP A 144 3.51 -9.09 -6.53
CA TRP A 144 2.52 -10.15 -6.73
C TRP A 144 2.94 -11.16 -7.80
N VAL A 145 2.71 -12.42 -7.49
CA VAL A 145 2.94 -13.58 -8.36
C VAL A 145 1.62 -14.22 -8.75
N GLN A 146 1.60 -14.99 -9.84
CA GLN A 146 0.45 -15.83 -10.15
C GLN A 146 0.32 -16.91 -9.06
N THR A 147 -0.85 -17.00 -8.42
CA THR A 147 -0.98 -17.85 -7.23
C THR A 147 -1.28 -19.30 -7.53
N LYS A 148 -1.93 -19.58 -8.68
CA LYS A 148 -2.12 -20.93 -9.20
C LYS A 148 -1.77 -20.99 -10.70
N PRO A 149 -0.47 -21.04 -11.06
CA PRO A 149 -0.05 -21.15 -12.45
C PRO A 149 -0.72 -22.31 -13.18
N GLY A 150 -1.30 -22.02 -14.35
CA GLY A 150 -2.01 -23.02 -15.17
C GLY A 150 -3.42 -23.36 -14.70
N VAL A 151 -3.91 -22.76 -13.60
CA VAL A 151 -5.29 -22.95 -13.11
C VAL A 151 -6.13 -21.69 -13.37
N ASP A 152 -5.63 -20.54 -12.94
CA ASP A 152 -6.28 -19.25 -13.15
C ASP A 152 -5.25 -18.11 -13.25
N GLU A 153 -5.72 -16.92 -13.63
CA GLU A 153 -4.89 -15.72 -13.83
C GLU A 153 -4.72 -14.90 -12.54
N HIS A 154 -5.21 -15.38 -11.38
CA HIS A 154 -5.17 -14.59 -10.17
C HIS A 154 -3.73 -14.34 -9.73
N ARG A 155 -3.43 -13.08 -9.40
CA ARG A 155 -2.15 -12.64 -8.86
C ARG A 155 -2.30 -12.15 -7.43
N GLY A 156 -1.35 -12.48 -6.58
CA GLY A 156 -1.39 -12.09 -5.17
C GLY A 156 -0.05 -12.27 -4.46
N TRP A 157 -0.10 -12.17 -3.14
CA TRP A 157 1.08 -12.21 -2.27
C TRP A 157 1.76 -13.59 -2.29
N GLY A 158 3.05 -13.59 -2.62
CA GLY A 158 3.91 -14.77 -2.61
C GLY A 158 4.91 -14.75 -1.46
N PHE A 159 5.46 -15.91 -1.13
CA PHE A 159 6.47 -16.11 -0.08
C PHE A 159 7.89 -16.31 -0.66
N GLY A 160 8.20 -15.59 -1.75
CA GLY A 160 9.57 -15.53 -2.28
C GLY A 160 10.53 -14.81 -1.33
N THR A 161 11.79 -15.24 -1.30
CA THR A 161 12.85 -14.71 -0.40
C THR A 161 13.96 -13.99 -1.16
N ASP A 162 13.76 -13.73 -2.46
CA ASP A 162 14.70 -13.05 -3.34
C ASP A 162 14.65 -11.50 -3.23
N PHE A 163 13.88 -10.98 -2.28
CA PHE A 163 13.79 -9.56 -1.97
C PHE A 163 14.13 -9.32 -0.49
N ALA A 164 14.97 -8.33 -0.21
CA ALA A 164 15.39 -8.03 1.16
C ALA A 164 14.19 -7.72 2.05
N GLY A 165 14.10 -8.35 3.23
CA GLY A 165 12.96 -8.18 4.15
C GLY A 165 11.71 -8.98 3.79
N ALA A 166 11.77 -9.90 2.82
CA ALA A 166 10.74 -10.93 2.61
C ALA A 166 11.18 -12.26 3.28
N ASP A 167 10.34 -12.81 4.14
CA ASP A 167 10.72 -13.89 5.07
C ASP A 167 10.47 -15.30 4.52
N GLY A 168 9.68 -15.40 3.46
CA GLY A 168 9.00 -16.66 3.14
C GLY A 168 7.92 -17.00 4.17
N ASP A 169 7.54 -18.28 4.25
CA ASP A 169 6.61 -18.77 5.26
C ASP A 169 7.26 -19.89 6.11
N PRO A 170 7.78 -19.56 7.31
CA PRO A 170 8.41 -20.53 8.19
C PRO A 170 7.40 -21.39 8.98
N ILE A 171 6.11 -21.02 9.01
CA ILE A 171 5.12 -21.72 9.82
C ILE A 171 4.51 -22.88 9.04
N TYR A 172 4.10 -22.62 7.80
CA TYR A 172 3.37 -23.61 6.99
C TYR A 172 4.07 -23.99 5.69
N GLY A 173 5.18 -23.32 5.32
CA GLY A 173 5.88 -23.56 4.06
C GLY A 173 5.03 -23.23 2.83
N ALA A 174 4.05 -22.33 2.95
CA ALA A 174 3.18 -21.94 1.85
C ALA A 174 3.96 -21.19 0.77
N ALA A 175 3.58 -21.37 -0.50
CA ALA A 175 4.15 -20.61 -1.61
C ALA A 175 3.49 -19.23 -1.75
N THR A 176 2.20 -19.13 -1.41
CA THR A 176 1.41 -17.90 -1.50
C THR A 176 0.44 -17.75 -0.33
N VAL A 177 -0.01 -16.52 -0.09
CA VAL A 177 -1.07 -16.24 0.90
C VAL A 177 -2.38 -16.93 0.53
N ARG A 178 -2.65 -17.16 -0.77
CA ARG A 178 -3.80 -17.96 -1.21
C ARG A 178 -3.75 -19.38 -0.66
N ASP A 179 -2.58 -20.02 -0.66
CA ASP A 179 -2.42 -21.37 -0.11
C ASP A 179 -2.74 -21.40 1.39
N LEU A 180 -2.38 -20.34 2.13
CA LEU A 180 -2.76 -20.20 3.55
C LEU A 180 -4.27 -20.08 3.73
N TYR A 181 -4.96 -19.22 2.96
CA TYR A 181 -6.42 -19.14 3.04
C TYR A 181 -7.08 -20.49 2.67
N GLU A 182 -6.64 -21.14 1.61
CA GLU A 182 -7.18 -22.44 1.20
C GLU A 182 -6.98 -23.52 2.29
N ARG A 183 -5.87 -23.46 3.02
CA ARG A 183 -5.57 -24.36 4.15
C ARG A 183 -6.37 -24.03 5.41
N LEU A 184 -6.44 -22.76 5.79
CA LEU A 184 -6.85 -22.30 7.13
C LEU A 184 -8.32 -21.80 7.20
N ALA A 185 -9.02 -21.69 6.07
CA ALA A 185 -10.38 -21.14 6.00
C ALA A 185 -11.47 -22.04 6.59
N GLY A 186 -11.17 -23.28 7.00
CA GLY A 186 -12.16 -24.16 7.66
C GLY A 186 -13.40 -24.44 6.81
N GLY A 187 -13.27 -24.46 5.48
CA GLY A 187 -14.37 -24.67 4.53
C GLY A 187 -15.16 -23.41 4.16
N GLN A 188 -14.84 -22.25 4.73
CA GLN A 188 -15.41 -20.98 4.30
C GLN A 188 -14.96 -20.66 2.86
N LYS A 189 -15.91 -20.24 2.02
CA LYS A 189 -15.60 -19.83 0.64
C LYS A 189 -14.86 -18.49 0.65
N VAL A 190 -13.57 -18.54 0.28
CA VAL A 190 -12.72 -17.36 0.17
C VAL A 190 -12.54 -16.98 -1.30
N THR A 191 -12.70 -15.69 -1.59
CA THR A 191 -12.52 -15.13 -2.93
C THR A 191 -11.42 -14.08 -3.00
N LYS A 192 -10.90 -13.64 -1.85
CA LYS A 192 -9.84 -12.63 -1.73
C LYS A 192 -8.79 -13.08 -0.73
N PHE A 193 -7.53 -12.94 -1.11
CA PHE A 193 -6.40 -13.44 -0.34
C PHE A 193 -5.54 -12.27 0.17
N THR A 194 -6.04 -11.57 1.20
CA THR A 194 -5.49 -10.30 1.68
C THR A 194 -4.50 -10.48 2.84
N VAL A 195 -3.63 -9.48 3.01
CA VAL A 195 -2.91 -9.19 4.25
C VAL A 195 -3.45 -7.88 4.86
N PRO A 196 -3.47 -7.70 6.19
CA PRO A 196 -2.96 -8.61 7.21
C PRO A 196 -3.81 -9.87 7.38
N MET A 197 -3.20 -10.94 7.86
CA MET A 197 -3.90 -12.16 8.29
C MET A 197 -3.34 -12.58 9.65
N LEU A 198 -4.19 -12.53 10.68
CA LEU A 198 -3.88 -13.02 12.01
C LEU A 198 -4.30 -14.49 12.12
N VAL A 199 -3.35 -15.35 12.41
CA VAL A 199 -3.52 -16.81 12.48
C VAL A 199 -3.28 -17.29 13.91
N ASP A 200 -4.11 -18.24 14.34
CA ASP A 200 -3.85 -19.06 15.52
C ASP A 200 -3.08 -20.32 15.08
N THR A 201 -1.81 -20.42 15.47
CA THR A 201 -0.95 -21.53 15.07
C THR A 201 -1.15 -22.79 15.90
N LYS A 202 -1.97 -22.74 16.96
CA LYS A 202 -2.36 -23.95 17.71
C LYS A 202 -3.53 -24.67 17.08
N THR A 203 -4.48 -23.92 16.52
CA THR A 203 -5.70 -24.47 15.91
C THR A 203 -5.67 -24.49 14.39
N ASP A 204 -4.63 -23.94 13.76
CA ASP A 204 -4.49 -23.81 12.31
C ASP A 204 -5.71 -23.14 11.67
N THR A 205 -6.08 -21.98 12.22
CA THR A 205 -7.24 -21.19 11.75
C THR A 205 -6.90 -19.71 11.62
N ILE A 206 -7.54 -19.04 10.65
CA ILE A 206 -7.52 -17.59 10.55
C ILE A 206 -8.43 -17.01 11.63
N VAL A 207 -7.86 -16.19 12.51
CA VAL A 207 -8.62 -15.46 13.53
C VAL A 207 -9.32 -14.27 12.86
N ASN A 208 -8.54 -13.40 12.22
CA ASN A 208 -9.06 -12.15 11.70
C ASN A 208 -8.21 -11.65 10.51
N ASN A 209 -8.85 -11.05 9.51
CA ASN A 209 -8.17 -10.40 8.39
C ASN A 209 -8.63 -8.95 8.15
N GLU A 210 -9.30 -8.34 9.13
CA GLU A 210 -9.73 -6.96 9.17
C GLU A 210 -8.76 -6.11 10.01
N SER A 211 -7.93 -5.30 9.34
CA SER A 211 -6.89 -4.51 10.00
C SER A 211 -7.41 -3.60 11.13
N SER A 212 -8.61 -3.05 10.98
CA SER A 212 -9.19 -2.12 11.97
C SER A 212 -9.62 -2.82 13.25
N GLU A 213 -10.03 -4.08 13.17
CA GLU A 213 -10.34 -4.91 14.34
C GLU A 213 -9.06 -5.45 14.97
N ILE A 214 -8.11 -5.90 14.15
CA ILE A 214 -6.82 -6.42 14.63
C ILE A 214 -6.12 -5.37 15.50
N ILE A 215 -5.99 -4.12 15.05
CA ILE A 215 -5.33 -3.09 15.86
C ILE A 215 -6.03 -2.84 17.20
N ARG A 216 -7.37 -2.91 17.23
CA ARG A 216 -8.14 -2.72 18.47
C ARG A 216 -7.94 -3.89 19.42
N MET A 217 -7.93 -5.12 18.91
CA MET A 217 -7.66 -6.32 19.71
C MET A 217 -6.23 -6.31 20.29
N LEU A 218 -5.22 -6.02 19.46
CA LEU A 218 -3.83 -5.91 19.93
C LEU A 218 -3.65 -4.84 21.01
N THR A 219 -4.43 -3.76 20.92
CA THR A 219 -4.40 -2.67 21.90
C THR A 219 -5.10 -3.05 23.21
N SER A 220 -6.27 -3.70 23.14
CA SER A 220 -7.18 -3.82 24.29
C SER A 220 -7.11 -5.14 25.06
N VAL A 221 -6.76 -6.26 24.43
CA VAL A 221 -6.79 -7.58 25.08
C VAL A 221 -5.42 -8.21 25.29
N CYS A 222 -4.36 -7.67 24.67
CA CYS A 222 -3.02 -8.26 24.71
C CYS A 222 -2.13 -7.76 25.86
N ASP A 223 -2.67 -7.04 26.84
CA ASP A 223 -1.89 -6.46 27.95
C ASP A 223 -1.12 -7.51 28.75
N SER A 224 -1.68 -8.72 28.93
CA SER A 224 -1.03 -9.81 29.66
C SER A 224 0.25 -10.34 29.01
N ILE A 225 0.46 -10.07 27.72
CA ILE A 225 1.61 -10.54 26.92
C ILE A 225 2.40 -9.37 26.31
N SER A 226 2.08 -8.13 26.70
CA SER A 226 2.64 -6.90 26.16
C SER A 226 3.77 -6.38 27.06
N SER A 227 4.86 -5.88 26.47
CA SER A 227 5.89 -5.13 27.22
C SER A 227 5.53 -3.65 27.40
N ASN A 228 4.39 -3.20 26.86
CA ASN A 228 3.83 -1.85 27.01
C ASN A 228 2.30 -1.91 27.25
N PRO A 229 1.86 -2.52 28.36
CA PRO A 229 0.44 -2.75 28.63
C PRO A 229 -0.35 -1.44 28.82
N GLY A 230 0.30 -0.36 29.28
CA GLY A 230 -0.37 0.93 29.50
C GLY A 230 -0.71 1.72 28.23
N LEU A 231 -0.24 1.31 27.06
CA LEU A 231 -0.58 1.98 25.81
C LEU A 231 -2.00 1.62 25.36
N ASP A 232 -2.87 2.63 25.32
CA ASP A 232 -4.21 2.56 24.75
C ASP A 232 -4.34 3.58 23.61
N LEU A 233 -4.52 3.08 22.39
CA LEU A 233 -4.70 3.87 21.17
C LEU A 233 -6.18 4.17 20.86
N TYR A 234 -7.12 3.64 21.65
CA TYR A 234 -8.56 3.86 21.51
C TYR A 234 -9.24 4.07 22.89
N PRO A 235 -8.75 5.03 23.71
CA PRO A 235 -9.24 5.25 25.05
C PRO A 235 -10.69 5.76 25.06
N ALA A 236 -11.45 5.32 26.06
CA ALA A 236 -12.92 5.48 26.13
C ALA A 236 -13.39 6.93 25.89
N GLU A 237 -12.70 7.89 26.51
CA GLU A 237 -13.02 9.31 26.47
C GLU A 237 -12.66 10.00 25.14
N LEU A 238 -11.90 9.35 24.25
CA LEU A 238 -11.60 9.88 22.91
C LEU A 238 -12.32 9.13 21.79
N ARG A 239 -13.07 8.05 22.07
CA ARG A 239 -13.65 7.19 21.02
C ARG A 239 -14.49 7.95 20.02
N GLU A 240 -15.37 8.84 20.47
CA GLU A 240 -16.21 9.65 19.59
C GLU A 240 -15.37 10.52 18.64
N ALA A 241 -14.34 11.18 19.17
CA ALA A 241 -13.45 12.01 18.36
C ALA A 241 -12.60 11.17 17.39
N ILE A 242 -12.11 10.01 17.82
CA ILE A 242 -11.36 9.07 16.98
C ILE A 242 -12.24 8.54 15.85
N ASP A 243 -13.47 8.12 16.15
CA ASP A 243 -14.40 7.60 15.17
C ASP A 243 -14.85 8.69 14.18
N ALA A 244 -15.04 9.92 14.64
CA ALA A 244 -15.31 11.07 13.78
C ALA A 244 -14.17 11.34 12.79
N VAL A 245 -12.91 11.25 13.24
CA VAL A 245 -11.75 11.37 12.34
C VAL A 245 -11.70 10.20 11.36
N ASN A 246 -11.85 8.97 11.85
CA ASN A 246 -11.80 7.77 11.03
C ASN A 246 -12.90 7.73 9.96
N ALA A 247 -14.05 8.34 10.22
CA ALA A 247 -15.19 8.41 9.31
C ALA A 247 -14.88 9.16 8.01
N TRP A 248 -13.95 10.12 8.02
CA TRP A 248 -13.49 10.78 6.79
C TRP A 248 -12.11 10.29 6.33
N VAL A 249 -11.20 9.96 7.26
CA VAL A 249 -9.87 9.43 6.91
C VAL A 249 -9.97 8.14 6.10
N TYR A 250 -10.89 7.22 6.43
CA TYR A 250 -11.01 5.98 5.66
C TYR A 250 -11.53 6.20 4.23
N PRO A 251 -12.76 6.71 3.99
CA PRO A 251 -13.32 6.75 2.66
C PRO A 251 -12.66 7.80 1.75
N LYS A 252 -12.26 8.96 2.29
CA LYS A 252 -11.70 10.07 1.52
C LYS A 252 -10.18 9.97 1.35
N LEU A 253 -9.43 9.52 2.36
CA LEU A 253 -7.96 9.47 2.30
C LEU A 253 -7.43 8.04 2.05
N ASN A 254 -7.65 7.11 2.98
CA ASN A 254 -7.05 5.78 2.90
C ASN A 254 -7.53 4.97 1.71
N ASN A 255 -8.85 4.95 1.48
CA ASN A 255 -9.47 4.29 0.35
C ASN A 255 -9.59 5.23 -0.86
N GLY A 256 -9.62 6.55 -0.64
CA GLY A 256 -9.72 7.55 -1.70
C GLY A 256 -8.57 7.48 -2.70
N VAL A 257 -7.33 7.28 -2.25
CA VAL A 257 -6.19 7.12 -3.16
C VAL A 257 -6.32 5.88 -4.06
N TYR A 258 -6.94 4.79 -3.56
CA TYR A 258 -7.25 3.61 -4.39
C TYR A 258 -8.43 3.86 -5.32
N ARG A 259 -9.45 4.60 -4.87
CA ARG A 259 -10.57 5.02 -5.72
C ARG A 259 -10.08 5.84 -6.91
N SER A 260 -9.16 6.78 -6.65
CA SER A 260 -8.51 7.59 -7.68
C SER A 260 -7.64 6.70 -8.60
N GLY A 261 -6.76 5.89 -8.04
CA GLY A 261 -5.81 5.08 -8.81
C GLY A 261 -6.42 3.98 -9.67
N PHE A 262 -7.50 3.35 -9.20
CA PHE A 262 -8.20 2.27 -9.90
C PHE A 262 -9.43 2.75 -10.68
N ALA A 263 -9.76 4.04 -10.67
CA ALA A 263 -10.83 4.57 -11.51
C ALA A 263 -10.57 4.24 -12.99
N THR A 264 -11.61 3.80 -13.69
CA THR A 264 -11.56 3.47 -15.13
C THR A 264 -12.31 4.49 -15.99
N THR A 265 -12.89 5.52 -15.37
CA THR A 265 -13.56 6.66 -16.01
C THR A 265 -13.00 7.97 -15.46
N GLN A 266 -13.05 9.04 -16.26
CA GLN A 266 -12.55 10.35 -15.85
C GLN A 266 -13.37 10.90 -14.68
N GLU A 267 -14.68 10.72 -14.70
CA GLU A 267 -15.60 11.22 -13.67
C GLU A 267 -15.35 10.56 -12.31
N ALA A 268 -15.14 9.23 -12.28
CA ALA A 268 -14.83 8.52 -11.04
C ALA A 268 -13.47 8.91 -10.48
N TYR A 269 -12.50 9.20 -11.36
CA TYR A 269 -11.19 9.70 -10.97
C TYR A 269 -11.30 11.12 -10.37
N ASP A 270 -11.99 12.04 -11.06
CA ASP A 270 -12.14 13.44 -10.66
C ASP A 270 -12.84 13.57 -9.30
N GLU A 271 -13.91 12.80 -9.07
CA GLU A 271 -14.61 12.73 -7.78
C GLU A 271 -13.67 12.23 -6.68
N ALA A 272 -13.03 11.08 -6.89
CA ALA A 272 -12.19 10.46 -5.86
C ALA A 272 -10.95 11.31 -5.53
N VAL A 273 -10.28 11.87 -6.54
CA VAL A 273 -9.09 12.68 -6.32
C VAL A 273 -9.43 14.01 -5.64
N ALA A 274 -10.58 14.62 -5.94
CA ALA A 274 -11.06 15.81 -5.25
C ALA A 274 -11.26 15.55 -3.75
N GLU A 275 -11.91 14.44 -3.38
CA GLU A 275 -12.12 14.06 -1.98
C GLU A 275 -10.81 13.78 -1.23
N VAL A 276 -9.83 13.11 -1.88
CA VAL A 276 -8.48 12.88 -1.28
C VAL A 276 -7.86 14.20 -0.85
N PHE A 277 -7.97 15.19 -1.74
CA PHE A 277 -7.32 16.47 -1.56
C PHE A 277 -8.08 17.39 -0.60
N GLU A 278 -9.42 17.32 -0.56
CA GLU A 278 -10.24 17.90 0.51
C GLU A 278 -9.81 17.35 1.88
N ALA A 279 -9.66 16.02 1.99
CA ALA A 279 -9.25 15.39 3.25
C ALA A 279 -7.82 15.78 3.67
N LEU A 280 -6.89 15.97 2.72
CA LEU A 280 -5.55 16.49 3.02
C LEU A 280 -5.58 17.95 3.47
N ASP A 281 -6.44 18.78 2.87
CA ASP A 281 -6.58 20.18 3.27
C ASP A 281 -7.21 20.30 4.68
N ASP A 282 -8.24 19.49 4.98
CA ASP A 282 -8.84 19.40 6.31
C ASP A 282 -7.82 18.90 7.36
N MET A 283 -7.05 17.86 7.00
CA MET A 283 -6.00 17.31 7.86
C MET A 283 -4.91 18.35 8.17
N GLU A 284 -4.47 19.11 7.16
CA GLU A 284 -3.49 20.18 7.33
C GLU A 284 -4.01 21.28 8.26
N GLU A 285 -5.27 21.69 8.11
CA GLU A 285 -5.90 22.71 8.95
C GLU A 285 -6.01 22.25 10.41
N ILE A 286 -6.39 20.98 10.65
CA ILE A 286 -6.41 20.39 11.99
C ILE A 286 -5.00 20.40 12.59
N LEU A 287 -4.01 19.87 11.88
CA LEU A 287 -2.64 19.75 12.37
C LEU A 287 -1.91 21.09 12.51
N SER A 288 -2.43 22.17 11.91
CA SER A 288 -1.95 23.52 12.14
C SER A 288 -2.25 24.04 13.55
N LYS A 289 -3.26 23.47 14.23
CA LYS A 289 -3.77 23.94 15.53
C LYS A 289 -3.45 23.00 16.69
N GLN A 290 -3.19 21.73 16.41
CA GLN A 290 -2.98 20.71 17.43
C GLN A 290 -2.01 19.62 16.96
N ARG A 291 -1.47 18.83 17.91
CA ARG A 291 -0.40 17.85 17.63
C ARG A 291 -0.91 16.61 16.89
N TRP A 292 -2.08 16.11 17.28
CA TRP A 292 -2.70 14.87 16.78
C TRP A 292 -4.11 15.12 16.24
N LEU A 293 -4.66 14.20 15.45
CA LEU A 293 -5.90 14.40 14.70
C LEU A 293 -7.16 14.41 15.56
N ALA A 294 -7.19 13.64 16.64
CA ALA A 294 -8.41 13.42 17.43
C ALA A 294 -8.43 14.19 18.76
N GLY A 295 -9.65 14.56 19.19
CA GLY A 295 -9.89 15.16 20.50
C GLY A 295 -9.29 16.55 20.65
N ASP A 296 -8.64 16.81 21.79
CA ASP A 296 -7.86 18.02 22.04
C ASP A 296 -6.47 18.01 21.37
N GLY A 297 -6.19 16.95 20.59
CA GLY A 297 -4.97 16.76 19.85
C GLY A 297 -3.71 16.60 20.70
N LYS A 298 -3.83 16.23 21.98
CA LYS A 298 -2.69 16.01 22.89
C LYS A 298 -2.23 14.57 23.00
N ARG A 299 -3.04 13.61 22.55
CA ARG A 299 -2.75 12.18 22.61
C ARG A 299 -2.73 11.55 21.22
N PHE A 300 -1.72 10.73 20.98
CA PHE A 300 -1.61 9.89 19.79
C PHE A 300 -2.61 8.73 19.88
N THR A 301 -3.33 8.45 18.79
CA THR A 301 -4.42 7.48 18.75
C THR A 301 -4.38 6.63 17.47
N GLU A 302 -5.27 5.65 17.36
CA GLU A 302 -5.42 4.87 16.13
C GLU A 302 -5.79 5.73 14.90
N ALA A 303 -6.41 6.90 15.09
CA ALA A 303 -6.74 7.81 13.99
C ALA A 303 -5.47 8.34 13.29
N ASP A 304 -4.47 8.72 14.09
CA ASP A 304 -3.18 9.22 13.60
C ASP A 304 -2.43 8.15 12.82
N LEU A 305 -2.38 6.94 13.38
CA LEU A 305 -1.75 5.77 12.77
C LEU A 305 -2.44 5.37 11.45
N ARG A 306 -3.77 5.43 11.41
CA ARG A 306 -4.56 5.13 10.21
C ARG A 306 -4.35 6.16 9.09
N ALA A 307 -4.12 7.43 9.42
CA ALA A 307 -3.73 8.45 8.45
C ALA A 307 -2.26 8.28 8.02
N PHE A 308 -1.37 8.01 8.96
CA PHE A 308 0.08 7.87 8.74
C PHE A 308 0.42 6.87 7.64
N VAL A 309 -0.20 5.68 7.67
CA VAL A 309 0.08 4.63 6.67
C VAL A 309 -0.24 5.06 5.24
N THR A 310 -1.12 6.05 5.03
CA THR A 310 -1.40 6.62 3.71
C THR A 310 -0.39 7.71 3.37
N ILE A 311 -0.17 8.68 4.24
CA ILE A 311 0.70 9.84 3.93
C ILE A 311 2.16 9.42 3.69
N VAL A 312 2.68 8.43 4.43
CA VAL A 312 4.06 7.92 4.25
C VAL A 312 4.28 7.26 2.88
N ARG A 313 3.20 6.83 2.22
CA ARG A 313 3.23 6.23 0.87
C ARG A 313 2.91 7.24 -0.23
N PHE A 314 2.42 8.42 0.12
CA PHE A 314 1.78 9.33 -0.82
C PHE A 314 2.76 9.82 -1.89
N ASP A 315 3.86 10.44 -1.48
CA ASP A 315 4.87 10.96 -2.41
C ASP A 315 5.65 9.83 -3.11
N ALA A 316 5.83 8.69 -2.43
CA ALA A 316 6.60 7.56 -2.95
C ALA A 316 5.81 6.73 -3.98
N VAL A 317 4.48 6.82 -3.97
CA VAL A 317 3.62 5.98 -4.80
C VAL A 317 2.43 6.78 -5.34
N TYR A 318 1.55 7.28 -4.48
CA TYR A 318 0.20 7.71 -4.88
C TYR A 318 0.21 8.93 -5.80
N VAL A 319 1.17 9.84 -5.65
CA VAL A 319 1.34 10.99 -6.56
C VAL A 319 1.44 10.55 -8.01
N THR A 320 2.32 9.59 -8.32
CA THR A 320 2.56 9.15 -9.70
C THR A 320 1.66 7.97 -10.08
N HIS A 321 1.69 6.91 -9.28
CA HIS A 321 1.05 5.63 -9.61
C HIS A 321 -0.48 5.74 -9.60
N PHE A 322 -1.04 6.44 -8.61
CA PHE A 322 -2.48 6.68 -8.49
C PHE A 322 -2.93 8.05 -8.99
N LYS A 323 -2.01 8.84 -9.57
CA LYS A 323 -2.27 10.18 -10.14
C LYS A 323 -2.82 11.18 -9.11
N CYS A 324 -2.58 10.98 -7.81
CA CYS A 324 -2.96 11.95 -6.78
C CYS A 324 -1.94 13.12 -6.76
N ASN A 325 -1.89 13.93 -7.82
CA ASN A 325 -0.76 14.81 -8.13
C ASN A 325 -1.06 16.32 -8.10
N ARG A 326 -2.16 16.76 -7.49
CA ARG A 326 -2.45 18.20 -7.30
C ARG A 326 -1.38 18.88 -6.44
N LYS A 327 -0.92 18.17 -5.40
CA LYS A 327 0.05 18.63 -4.39
C LYS A 327 0.69 17.42 -3.72
N THR A 328 1.97 17.51 -3.38
CA THR A 328 2.72 16.48 -2.64
C THR A 328 2.60 16.70 -1.12
N ILE A 329 2.89 15.68 -0.31
CA ILE A 329 2.89 15.80 1.16
C ILE A 329 3.89 16.85 1.63
N ARG A 330 5.05 16.97 0.97
CA ARG A 330 6.07 18.00 1.31
C ARG A 330 5.55 19.43 1.27
N GLU A 331 4.53 19.69 0.46
CA GLU A 331 3.95 21.02 0.34
C GLU A 331 2.88 21.27 1.43
N TYR A 332 2.58 20.27 2.27
CA TYR A 332 1.77 20.36 3.48
C TYR A 332 2.68 20.37 4.71
N PRO A 333 3.09 21.54 5.24
CA PRO A 333 4.09 21.61 6.30
C PRO A 333 3.66 20.90 7.59
N ASN A 334 2.38 21.01 7.98
CA ASN A 334 1.93 20.36 9.22
C ASN A 334 1.80 18.85 9.06
N ILE A 335 1.30 18.36 7.92
CA ILE A 335 1.27 16.93 7.61
C ILE A 335 2.69 16.35 7.49
N THR A 336 3.63 17.08 6.88
CA THR A 336 5.02 16.64 6.76
C THR A 336 5.66 16.43 8.12
N ASP A 337 5.50 17.40 9.03
CA ASP A 337 6.07 17.30 10.37
C ASP A 337 5.34 16.26 11.23
N PHE A 338 4.03 16.10 11.06
CA PHE A 338 3.25 15.00 11.67
C PHE A 338 3.74 13.63 11.20
N MET A 339 3.98 13.46 9.90
CA MET A 339 4.50 12.22 9.32
C MET A 339 5.87 11.87 9.90
N ARG A 340 6.77 12.85 9.96
CA ARG A 340 8.12 12.67 10.53
C ARG A 340 8.07 12.31 12.01
N GLU A 341 7.24 12.99 12.79
CA GLU A 341 7.08 12.70 14.21
C GLU A 341 6.65 11.25 14.45
N ILE A 342 5.63 10.77 13.73
CA ILE A 342 5.16 9.39 13.86
C ILE A 342 6.25 8.40 13.43
N TYR A 343 6.92 8.67 12.30
CA TYR A 343 8.01 7.82 11.81
C TYR A 343 9.15 7.67 12.84
N GLN A 344 9.47 8.75 13.54
CA GLN A 344 10.55 8.82 14.53
C GLN A 344 10.15 8.26 15.91
N MET A 345 8.89 7.87 16.11
CA MET A 345 8.48 7.17 17.33
C MET A 345 9.18 5.80 17.41
N PRO A 346 9.63 5.37 18.61
CA PRO A 346 10.31 4.09 18.78
C PRO A 346 9.53 2.91 18.18
N GLY A 347 10.18 2.15 17.30
CA GLY A 347 9.63 0.94 16.67
C GLY A 347 8.73 1.18 15.45
N ILE A 348 8.42 2.44 15.07
CA ILE A 348 7.62 2.72 13.87
C ILE A 348 8.46 2.65 12.58
N SER A 349 9.68 3.19 12.58
CA SER A 349 10.57 3.18 11.40
C SER A 349 10.80 1.76 10.87
N ASP A 350 10.92 0.77 11.76
CA ASP A 350 11.08 -0.67 11.43
C ASP A 350 9.86 -1.28 10.70
N THR A 351 8.75 -0.55 10.62
CA THR A 351 7.51 -0.99 9.95
C THR A 351 7.30 -0.36 8.57
N VAL A 352 8.24 0.49 8.14
CA VAL A 352 8.17 1.25 6.89
C VAL A 352 9.36 0.88 6.01
N ASP A 353 9.10 0.07 4.99
CA ASP A 353 10.07 -0.26 3.95
C ASP A 353 9.63 0.36 2.62
N LEU A 354 10.32 1.44 2.22
CA LEU A 354 10.00 2.20 1.01
C LEU A 354 10.26 1.40 -0.28
N ASP A 355 11.17 0.43 -0.26
CA ASP A 355 11.47 -0.39 -1.42
C ASP A 355 10.37 -1.43 -1.63
N HIS A 356 9.92 -2.11 -0.57
CA HIS A 356 8.72 -2.96 -0.61
C HIS A 356 7.50 -2.17 -1.11
N ILE A 357 7.27 -0.98 -0.56
CA ILE A 357 6.18 -0.09 -0.97
C ILE A 357 6.28 0.22 -2.47
N ARG A 358 7.39 0.79 -2.95
CA ARG A 358 7.52 1.21 -4.35
C ARG A 358 7.42 0.04 -5.32
N HIS A 359 8.11 -1.07 -5.03
CA HIS A 359 8.11 -2.24 -5.89
C HIS A 359 6.73 -2.89 -5.96
N HIS A 360 6.02 -2.99 -4.84
CA HIS A 360 4.68 -3.58 -4.82
C HIS A 360 3.74 -2.82 -5.75
N TYR A 361 3.54 -1.52 -5.51
CA TYR A 361 2.54 -0.76 -6.26
C TYR A 361 2.87 -0.70 -7.74
N GLN A 362 4.13 -0.45 -8.08
CA GLN A 362 4.50 -0.19 -9.47
C GLN A 362 4.68 -1.48 -10.29
N ARG A 363 4.96 -2.63 -9.67
CA ARG A 363 5.14 -3.93 -10.37
C ARG A 363 3.93 -4.87 -10.28
N SER A 364 3.02 -4.68 -9.33
CA SER A 364 1.89 -5.61 -9.10
C SER A 364 0.59 -5.17 -9.78
N HIS A 365 0.52 -3.94 -10.31
CA HIS A 365 -0.68 -3.39 -10.94
C HIS A 365 -0.46 -3.15 -12.45
N PRO A 366 -0.35 -4.21 -13.28
CA PRO A 366 -0.09 -4.07 -14.72
C PRO A 366 -1.20 -3.35 -15.48
N SER A 367 -2.41 -3.26 -14.92
CA SER A 367 -3.51 -2.46 -15.45
C SER A 367 -3.25 -0.95 -15.39
N ILE A 368 -2.41 -0.50 -14.44
CA ILE A 368 -1.99 0.90 -14.29
C ILE A 368 -0.61 1.12 -14.92
N ASN A 369 0.35 0.26 -14.58
CA ASN A 369 1.74 0.36 -15.01
C ASN A 369 2.17 -0.91 -15.74
N LYS A 370 1.84 -0.97 -17.04
CA LYS A 370 2.01 -2.17 -17.89
C LYS A 370 3.41 -2.79 -17.84
N TYR A 371 4.46 -1.97 -17.80
CA TYR A 371 5.85 -2.44 -17.87
C TYR A 371 6.50 -2.66 -16.49
N GLY A 372 5.78 -2.35 -15.40
CA GLY A 372 6.31 -2.55 -14.06
C GLY A 372 7.55 -1.70 -13.73
N ILE A 373 7.76 -0.59 -14.43
CA ILE A 373 8.92 0.28 -14.18
C ILE A 373 8.69 0.99 -12.84
N VAL A 374 9.67 0.89 -11.94
CA VAL A 374 9.65 1.59 -10.65
C VAL A 374 10.25 2.98 -10.85
N ALA A 375 9.40 4.00 -10.75
CA ALA A 375 9.78 5.40 -10.86
C ALA A 375 10.76 5.79 -9.75
N VAL A 376 11.73 6.63 -10.11
CA VAL A 376 12.59 7.32 -9.14
C VAL A 376 11.76 8.39 -8.45
N CYS A 377 11.66 8.31 -7.12
CA CYS A 377 10.92 9.28 -6.32
C CYS A 377 11.90 10.04 -5.40
N PRO A 378 11.67 11.34 -5.13
CA PRO A 378 12.49 12.08 -4.18
C PRO A 378 12.45 11.42 -2.79
N ASP A 379 13.56 11.49 -2.05
CA ASP A 379 13.67 10.96 -0.68
C ASP A 379 12.69 11.70 0.24
N PRO A 380 11.71 11.04 0.89
CA PRO A 380 10.71 11.67 1.76
C PRO A 380 11.30 12.43 2.96
N LEU A 381 12.60 12.30 3.27
CA LEU A 381 13.27 12.96 4.39
C LEU A 381 12.57 12.65 5.72
N LEU A 382 12.29 11.37 5.97
CA LEU A 382 11.56 10.91 7.15
C LEU A 382 12.34 11.11 8.46
N ASP A 383 13.68 11.08 8.39
CA ASP A 383 14.58 11.35 9.52
C ASP A 383 14.88 12.84 9.74
N ALA A 384 14.35 13.73 8.90
CA ALA A 384 14.55 15.16 9.09
C ALA A 384 13.83 15.63 10.37
N PRO A 385 14.36 16.66 11.07
CA PRO A 385 13.68 17.24 12.21
C PRO A 385 12.26 17.71 11.86
N HIS A 386 11.38 17.66 12.85
CA HIS A 386 10.01 18.18 12.79
C HIS A 386 9.77 19.15 13.96
N ASP A 387 8.81 20.06 13.83
CA ASP A 387 8.57 21.08 14.87
C ASP A 387 7.41 20.78 15.83
N ARG A 388 6.78 19.60 15.69
CA ARG A 388 5.52 19.25 16.37
C ARG A 388 5.53 19.37 17.90
N ALA A 389 6.71 19.41 18.52
CA ALA A 389 6.91 19.73 19.94
C ALA A 389 6.45 21.14 20.33
N ARG A 390 6.16 22.04 19.37
CA ARG A 390 5.52 23.34 19.63
C ARG A 390 4.11 23.21 20.23
N PHE A 391 3.46 22.06 20.08
CA PHE A 391 2.15 21.78 20.65
C PHE A 391 2.27 21.01 21.98
N PRO A 392 1.38 21.27 22.95
CA PRO A 392 1.36 20.54 24.23
C PRO A 392 1.18 19.03 24.06
N GLN A 393 1.78 18.25 24.97
CA GLN A 393 1.50 16.82 25.16
C GLN A 393 0.64 16.63 26.41
N ALA A 394 -0.18 15.57 26.42
CA ALA A 394 -0.97 15.20 27.59
C ALA A 394 -0.11 14.70 28.75
#